data_AF-A0A7S4G204-F1
#
_entry.id   AF-A0A7S4G204-F1
#
_cell.length_a   1.000
_cell.length_b   1.000
_cell.length_c   1.000
_cell.angle_alpha   90.00
_cell.angle_beta   90.00
_cell.angle_gamma   90.00
#
_symmetry.space_group_name_H-M   'P 1'
#
loop_
_entity.id
_entity.type
_entity.pdbx_description
1 polymer ?
#
loop_
_entity_poly.entity_id
_entity_poly.type
_entity_poly.pdbx_seq_one_letter_code
_entity_poly.pdbx_strand_id
1 'polypeptide(L)'
;FFSPWLCEAPPVVWCPPTTTMLQSRSLQQEPAGSSKTGRSAARMNQLRDKMVLQMVQKLKKRHPQLIVDPSSIELVKHELELMMAQGPVDARDLNRMSLLLKASAEANANTTMAKKANTNRRSNTDQYQTTDAALSGTYPAPKEPQANGTVPKNSSRKDISKIAQEVRSLPPLQQRRMVVGAVQDPWSKKVQEEQKEHERALELQRLRKQQMKAEQKQFLDAQVARREEQRQLEKERLKMLAAEEAHQRALWKEEAEYSARRRKEDTDHMRQDLVHQRQSALLRKQQELAEKKRDDEEKVQRLQQEIREEEQERLHKREKVKQEINNFIAFNRGMKEAHDLEKKKAQEMDVVLLKEYQAKLEQQERDRQMYLKRISDRQARQYAMADRVHQSLQDLATADEEKAKREQEALERRQMEDELRRKEKKKEEQRKVKEVVAKQIEEKEEAKRKAQEEAQRLKEEVALSVKLAEEKERARKQQAKQFALQGLREIDQQLVQQHEQRFKPAPIKVGEVPVRPKY
;
A
#
# COMPACT_ATOMS: atom_id res chain seq x y z
N PHE A 1 -45.73 23.47 23.84
CA PHE A 1 -46.53 22.87 22.75
C PHE A 1 -45.57 22.16 21.81
N PHE A 2 -45.88 20.92 21.43
CA PHE A 2 -45.18 20.05 20.47
C PHE A 2 -43.66 19.78 20.65
N SER A 3 -43.36 18.69 21.36
CA SER A 3 -42.46 17.64 20.84
C SER A 3 -43.06 17.03 19.55
N PRO A 4 -42.36 16.20 18.73
CA PRO A 4 -42.24 14.77 19.07
C PRO A 4 -41.06 13.94 18.45
N TRP A 5 -41.05 12.65 18.82
CA TRP A 5 -40.30 11.49 18.26
C TRP A 5 -38.83 11.26 18.63
N LEU A 6 -38.66 10.44 19.68
CA LEU A 6 -37.59 9.44 19.73
C LEU A 6 -37.83 8.37 18.64
N CYS A 7 -36.75 7.78 18.13
CA CYS A 7 -36.77 6.41 17.61
C CYS A 7 -35.64 5.60 18.26
N GLU A 8 -35.99 4.43 18.77
CA GLU A 8 -35.10 3.52 19.49
C GLU A 8 -34.22 2.72 18.52
N ALA A 9 -33.00 2.39 18.96
CA ALA A 9 -32.10 1.49 18.24
C ALA A 9 -32.02 0.13 18.94
N PRO A 10 -32.39 -0.99 18.27
CA PRO A 10 -32.17 -2.34 18.80
C PRO A 10 -30.73 -2.83 18.56
N PRO A 11 -30.25 -3.82 19.34
CA PRO A 11 -28.82 -4.09 19.49
C PRO A 11 -28.20 -4.99 18.41
N VAL A 12 -26.87 -4.88 18.28
CA VAL A 12 -26.02 -5.76 17.47
C VAL A 12 -25.95 -7.16 18.09
N VAL A 13 -26.33 -8.19 17.33
CA VAL A 13 -26.16 -9.59 17.72
C VAL A 13 -25.02 -10.22 16.92
N TRP A 14 -24.01 -10.71 17.63
CA TRP A 14 -22.96 -11.60 17.10
C TRP A 14 -23.44 -13.06 17.14
N CYS A 15 -23.18 -13.84 16.09
CA CYS A 15 -23.01 -15.30 16.16
C CYS A 15 -22.30 -15.87 14.90
N PRO A 16 -21.75 -17.10 14.96
CA PRO A 16 -20.58 -17.54 14.17
C PRO A 16 -20.90 -18.36 12.89
N PRO A 17 -19.89 -18.74 12.06
CA PRO A 17 -20.12 -19.56 10.88
C PRO A 17 -20.30 -21.05 11.19
N THR A 18 -21.22 -21.72 10.50
CA THR A 18 -21.44 -23.17 10.56
C THR A 18 -21.23 -23.86 9.21
N THR A 19 -20.68 -25.08 9.29
CA THR A 19 -20.26 -25.93 8.18
C THR A 19 -21.33 -26.97 7.84
N THR A 20 -21.66 -27.13 6.55
CA THR A 20 -22.24 -28.36 5.94
C THR A 20 -21.95 -28.33 4.44
N MET A 21 -21.15 -29.23 3.86
CA MET A 21 -21.40 -30.66 3.57
C MET A 21 -22.55 -30.94 2.58
N LEU A 22 -22.14 -31.11 1.32
CA LEU A 22 -22.61 -32.09 0.32
C LEU A 22 -24.03 -32.66 0.43
N GLN A 23 -24.83 -32.49 -0.64
CA GLN A 23 -25.62 -33.59 -1.19
C GLN A 23 -25.92 -33.42 -2.68
N SER A 24 -25.79 -34.52 -3.44
CA SER A 24 -26.06 -34.60 -4.87
C SER A 24 -27.40 -35.30 -5.11
N ARG A 25 -28.27 -34.75 -5.98
CA ARG A 25 -29.29 -35.54 -6.71
C ARG A 25 -29.77 -34.81 -7.97
N SER A 26 -30.36 -35.58 -8.88
CA SER A 26 -30.42 -35.31 -10.32
C SER A 26 -31.83 -35.11 -10.89
N LEU A 27 -31.88 -34.53 -12.09
CA LEU A 27 -32.94 -34.59 -13.12
C LEU A 27 -34.30 -33.91 -12.82
N GLN A 28 -34.55 -32.75 -13.44
CA GLN A 28 -35.43 -32.62 -14.63
C GLN A 28 -35.41 -31.20 -15.24
N GLN A 29 -35.87 -31.10 -16.49
CA GLN A 29 -36.19 -29.92 -17.32
C GLN A 29 -37.08 -28.87 -16.59
N GLU A 30 -37.13 -27.56 -16.88
CA GLU A 30 -36.71 -26.68 -18.01
C GLU A 30 -36.36 -25.25 -17.45
N PRO A 31 -35.96 -24.23 -18.24
CA PRO A 31 -35.03 -23.19 -17.77
C PRO A 31 -35.64 -21.92 -17.17
N ALA A 32 -35.12 -21.50 -16.01
CA ALA A 32 -35.17 -20.11 -15.57
C ALA A 32 -33.95 -19.74 -14.68
N GLY A 33 -33.31 -18.59 -14.94
CA GLY A 33 -32.67 -17.82 -13.86
C GLY A 33 -31.14 -17.75 -13.74
N SER A 34 -30.31 -18.24 -14.69
CA SER A 34 -28.85 -17.99 -14.66
C SER A 34 -28.48 -16.57 -15.14
N SER A 35 -28.89 -15.55 -14.38
CA SER A 35 -28.79 -14.13 -14.80
C SER A 35 -27.65 -13.32 -14.19
N LYS A 36 -26.85 -13.88 -13.26
CA LYS A 36 -25.73 -13.15 -12.62
C LYS A 36 -24.39 -13.29 -13.35
N THR A 37 -24.04 -14.46 -13.88
CA THR A 37 -22.80 -14.69 -14.64
C THR A 37 -22.91 -14.16 -16.08
N GLY A 38 -24.00 -14.47 -16.78
CA GLY A 38 -24.23 -14.02 -18.17
C GLY A 38 -24.26 -12.50 -18.34
N ARG A 39 -24.76 -11.74 -17.35
CA ARG A 39 -24.74 -10.26 -17.36
C ARG A 39 -23.32 -9.67 -17.27
N SER A 40 -22.37 -10.38 -16.67
CA SER A 40 -20.97 -9.95 -16.61
C SER A 40 -20.27 -10.17 -17.96
N ALA A 41 -20.37 -11.39 -18.50
CA ALA A 41 -19.81 -11.73 -19.82
C ALA A 41 -20.38 -10.85 -20.94
N ALA A 42 -21.70 -10.59 -20.94
CA ALA A 42 -22.32 -9.68 -21.92
C ALA A 42 -21.78 -8.25 -21.84
N ARG A 43 -21.48 -7.73 -20.64
CA ARG A 43 -20.88 -6.40 -20.46
C ARG A 43 -19.44 -6.35 -20.94
N MET A 44 -18.65 -7.40 -20.68
CA MET A 44 -17.27 -7.52 -21.16
C MET A 44 -17.23 -7.58 -22.70
N ASN A 45 -18.09 -8.38 -23.32
CA ASN A 45 -18.19 -8.46 -24.78
C ASN A 45 -18.63 -7.12 -25.41
N GLN A 46 -19.59 -6.41 -24.80
CA GLN A 46 -19.97 -5.06 -25.24
C GLN A 46 -18.84 -4.04 -25.09
N LEU A 47 -17.99 -4.15 -24.07
CA LEU A 47 -16.84 -3.26 -23.87
C LEU A 47 -15.73 -3.56 -24.90
N ARG A 48 -15.40 -4.85 -25.09
CA ARG A 48 -14.49 -5.37 -26.12
C ARG A 48 -14.89 -4.85 -27.51
N ASP A 49 -16.15 -5.05 -27.90
CA ASP A 49 -16.65 -4.66 -29.22
C ASP A 49 -16.66 -3.14 -29.42
N LYS A 50 -16.94 -2.35 -28.37
CA LYS A 50 -16.81 -0.88 -28.40
C LYS A 50 -15.36 -0.42 -28.59
N MET A 51 -14.39 -1.05 -27.91
CA MET A 51 -12.97 -0.73 -28.04
C MET A 51 -12.45 -1.04 -29.45
N VAL A 52 -12.79 -2.22 -29.99
CA VAL A 52 -12.45 -2.62 -31.37
C VAL A 52 -13.10 -1.70 -32.40
N LEU A 53 -14.38 -1.35 -32.23
CA LEU A 53 -15.06 -0.39 -33.11
C LEU A 53 -14.38 1.00 -33.09
N GLN A 54 -13.97 1.47 -31.90
CA GLN A 54 -13.26 2.74 -31.77
C GLN A 54 -11.86 2.70 -32.43
N MET A 55 -11.16 1.57 -32.35
CA MET A 55 -9.89 1.35 -33.07
C MET A 55 -10.09 1.37 -34.59
N VAL A 56 -11.07 0.61 -35.12
CA VAL A 56 -11.41 0.58 -36.55
C VAL A 56 -11.77 1.99 -37.05
N GLN A 57 -12.57 2.75 -36.29
CA GLN A 57 -12.92 4.13 -36.64
C GLN A 57 -11.70 5.07 -36.63
N LYS A 58 -10.80 4.96 -35.64
CA LYS A 58 -9.56 5.75 -35.57
C LYS A 58 -8.62 5.40 -36.74
N LEU A 59 -8.51 4.13 -37.11
CA LEU A 59 -7.74 3.68 -38.26
C LEU A 59 -8.32 4.18 -39.57
N LYS A 60 -9.64 4.01 -39.80
CA LYS A 60 -10.31 4.47 -41.02
C LYS A 60 -10.29 6.00 -41.18
N LYS A 61 -10.27 6.77 -40.08
CA LYS A 61 -10.03 8.23 -40.11
C LYS A 61 -8.60 8.61 -40.52
N ARG A 62 -7.59 7.80 -40.15
CA ARG A 62 -6.18 8.05 -40.50
C ARG A 62 -5.80 7.51 -41.89
N HIS A 63 -6.45 6.42 -42.31
CA HIS A 63 -6.18 5.70 -43.55
C HIS A 63 -7.52 5.33 -44.22
N PRO A 64 -8.18 6.26 -44.94
CA PRO A 64 -9.52 6.04 -45.48
C PRO A 64 -9.60 4.98 -46.59
N GLN A 65 -8.48 4.63 -47.21
CA GLN A 65 -8.38 3.56 -48.22
C GLN A 65 -8.05 2.18 -47.62
N LEU A 66 -7.83 2.07 -46.30
CA LEU A 66 -7.52 0.81 -45.65
C LEU A 66 -8.80 -0.04 -45.50
N ILE A 67 -8.86 -1.16 -46.22
CA ILE A 67 -9.92 -2.16 -46.07
C ILE A 67 -9.53 -3.07 -44.89
N VAL A 68 -10.36 -3.06 -43.85
CA VAL A 68 -10.16 -3.91 -42.66
C VAL A 68 -11.09 -5.12 -42.78
N ASP A 69 -10.50 -6.30 -42.99
CA ASP A 69 -11.27 -7.52 -43.17
C ASP A 69 -11.90 -8.02 -41.86
N PRO A 70 -13.08 -8.68 -41.91
CA PRO A 70 -13.72 -9.25 -40.72
C PRO A 70 -12.81 -10.20 -39.92
N SER A 71 -11.98 -10.99 -40.61
CA SER A 71 -11.03 -11.91 -39.97
C SER A 71 -9.97 -11.18 -39.12
N SER A 72 -9.51 -10.00 -39.55
CA SER A 72 -8.59 -9.16 -38.76
C SER A 72 -9.29 -8.55 -37.54
N ILE A 73 -10.59 -8.27 -37.64
CA ILE A 73 -11.41 -7.78 -36.52
C ILE A 73 -11.61 -8.89 -35.47
N GLU A 74 -11.90 -10.13 -35.88
CA GLU A 74 -12.06 -11.25 -34.95
C GLU A 74 -10.74 -11.64 -34.27
N LEU A 75 -9.61 -11.60 -34.97
CA LEU A 75 -8.29 -11.84 -34.38
C LEU A 75 -7.97 -10.82 -33.26
N VAL A 76 -8.27 -9.54 -33.51
CA VAL A 76 -8.09 -8.46 -32.54
C VAL A 76 -9.11 -8.51 -31.40
N LYS A 77 -10.34 -8.99 -31.62
CA LYS A 77 -11.29 -9.27 -30.53
C LYS A 77 -10.76 -10.36 -29.60
N HIS A 78 -10.25 -11.46 -30.16
CA HIS A 78 -9.70 -12.58 -29.39
C HIS A 78 -8.48 -12.15 -28.56
N GLU A 79 -7.57 -11.36 -29.14
CA GLU A 79 -6.40 -10.83 -28.43
C GLU A 79 -6.79 -9.80 -27.34
N LEU A 80 -7.81 -8.97 -27.60
CA LEU A 80 -8.38 -8.08 -26.57
C LEU A 80 -9.00 -8.86 -25.41
N GLU A 81 -9.70 -9.94 -25.70
CA GLU A 81 -10.40 -10.77 -24.71
C GLU A 81 -9.41 -11.48 -23.78
N LEU A 82 -8.30 -12.00 -24.34
CA LEU A 82 -7.19 -12.54 -23.56
C LEU A 82 -6.53 -11.47 -22.66
N MET A 83 -6.32 -10.26 -23.16
CA MET A 83 -5.80 -9.15 -22.34
C MET A 83 -6.77 -8.72 -21.23
N MET A 84 -8.07 -8.58 -21.54
CA MET A 84 -9.10 -8.23 -20.55
C MET A 84 -9.29 -9.32 -19.48
N ALA A 85 -8.94 -10.57 -19.77
CA ALA A 85 -8.87 -11.66 -18.79
C ALA A 85 -7.62 -11.61 -17.89
N GLN A 86 -6.54 -10.96 -18.36
CA GLN A 86 -5.29 -10.79 -17.60
C GLN A 86 -5.29 -9.54 -16.71
N GLY A 87 -6.08 -8.51 -17.04
CA GLY A 87 -6.19 -7.31 -16.22
C GLY A 87 -6.87 -6.12 -16.91
N PRO A 88 -6.81 -4.91 -16.32
CA PRO A 88 -7.22 -3.68 -16.98
C PRO A 88 -6.35 -3.41 -18.21
N VAL A 89 -6.99 -3.05 -19.33
CA VAL A 89 -6.31 -2.78 -20.61
C VAL A 89 -5.88 -1.32 -20.70
N ASP A 90 -4.57 -1.09 -20.83
CA ASP A 90 -4.01 0.26 -20.89
C ASP A 90 -3.94 0.83 -22.32
N ALA A 91 -3.74 2.15 -22.40
CA ALA A 91 -3.63 2.87 -23.67
C ALA A 91 -2.44 2.40 -24.55
N ARG A 92 -1.41 1.77 -23.96
CA ARG A 92 -0.29 1.18 -24.71
C ARG A 92 -0.72 -0.07 -25.48
N ASP A 93 -1.53 -0.93 -24.85
CA ASP A 93 -1.95 -2.18 -25.45
C ASP A 93 -3.00 -1.96 -26.54
N LEU A 94 -3.90 -0.99 -26.33
CA LEU A 94 -4.79 -0.46 -27.38
C LEU A 94 -4.02 0.06 -28.60
N ASN A 95 -2.88 0.72 -28.41
CA ASN A 95 -2.04 1.18 -29.52
C ASN A 95 -1.32 0.01 -30.22
N ARG A 96 -0.81 -0.97 -29.46
CA ARG A 96 -0.22 -2.22 -30.01
C ARG A 96 -1.24 -2.97 -30.87
N MET A 97 -2.46 -3.11 -30.39
CA MET A 97 -3.55 -3.76 -31.11
C MET A 97 -4.01 -2.97 -32.35
N SER A 98 -3.98 -1.64 -32.30
CA SER A 98 -4.22 -0.79 -33.48
C SER A 98 -3.13 -0.94 -34.54
N LEU A 99 -1.87 -1.17 -34.13
CA LEU A 99 -0.76 -1.50 -35.03
C LEU A 99 -0.92 -2.90 -35.64
N LEU A 100 -1.31 -3.91 -34.86
CA LEU A 100 -1.58 -5.27 -35.35
C LEU A 100 -2.75 -5.28 -36.36
N LEU A 101 -3.84 -4.56 -36.06
CA LEU A 101 -4.99 -4.42 -36.96
C LEU A 101 -4.60 -3.72 -38.27
N LYS A 102 -3.73 -2.70 -38.19
CA LYS A 102 -3.17 -2.01 -39.36
C LYS A 102 -2.29 -2.95 -40.19
N ALA A 103 -1.33 -3.62 -39.59
CA ALA A 103 -0.41 -4.53 -40.27
C ALA A 103 -1.15 -5.70 -40.94
N SER A 104 -2.18 -6.24 -40.28
CA SER A 104 -3.05 -7.28 -40.86
C SER A 104 -3.84 -6.77 -42.07
N ALA A 105 -4.42 -5.57 -41.98
CA ALA A 105 -5.14 -4.95 -43.10
C ALA A 105 -4.21 -4.58 -44.27
N GLU A 106 -2.97 -4.13 -44.01
CA GLU A 106 -1.96 -3.83 -45.03
C GLU A 106 -1.44 -5.11 -45.70
N ALA A 107 -1.21 -6.19 -44.94
CA ALA A 107 -0.88 -7.50 -45.48
C ALA A 107 -1.99 -8.05 -46.41
N ASN A 108 -3.25 -7.90 -46.03
CA ASN A 108 -4.38 -8.33 -46.83
C ASN A 108 -4.60 -7.43 -48.07
N ALA A 109 -4.33 -6.12 -47.98
CA ALA A 109 -4.32 -5.23 -49.13
C ALA A 109 -3.25 -5.64 -50.17
N ASN A 110 -2.03 -5.96 -49.71
CA ASN A 110 -0.97 -6.48 -50.58
C ASN A 110 -1.33 -7.84 -51.19
N THR A 111 -1.99 -8.72 -50.42
CA THR A 111 -2.42 -10.04 -50.90
C THR A 111 -3.60 -9.98 -51.88
N THR A 112 -4.50 -9.00 -51.75
CA THR A 112 -5.63 -8.79 -52.69
C THR A 112 -5.18 -8.09 -53.98
N MET A 113 -4.20 -7.19 -53.92
CA MET A 113 -3.51 -6.68 -55.11
C MET A 113 -2.80 -7.81 -55.86
N ALA A 114 -2.08 -8.69 -55.16
CA ALA A 114 -1.44 -9.88 -55.75
C ALA A 114 -2.46 -10.85 -56.39
N LYS A 115 -3.64 -11.05 -55.78
CA LYS A 115 -4.70 -11.89 -56.37
C LYS A 115 -5.39 -11.24 -57.57
N LYS A 116 -5.61 -9.92 -57.59
CA LYS A 116 -6.15 -9.21 -58.79
C LYS A 116 -5.16 -9.18 -59.96
N ALA A 117 -3.86 -9.18 -59.69
CA ALA A 117 -2.83 -9.36 -60.72
C ALA A 117 -2.82 -10.80 -61.30
N ASN A 118 -3.34 -11.79 -60.58
CA ASN A 118 -3.22 -13.22 -60.93
C ASN A 118 -4.52 -13.83 -61.52
N THR A 119 -5.62 -13.09 -61.60
CA THR A 119 -6.82 -13.51 -62.36
C THR A 119 -6.72 -13.27 -63.87
N ASN A 120 -5.67 -12.58 -64.34
CA ASN A 120 -5.38 -12.35 -65.77
C ASN A 120 -4.22 -13.22 -66.31
N ARG A 121 -3.73 -14.19 -65.53
CA ARG A 121 -2.72 -15.19 -65.94
C ARG A 121 -3.15 -16.61 -65.62
N ARG A 122 -4.17 -17.08 -66.35
CA ARG A 122 -4.43 -18.52 -66.53
C ARG A 122 -4.54 -18.87 -68.02
N SER A 123 -3.45 -18.66 -68.73
CA SER A 123 -3.06 -19.48 -69.87
C SER A 123 -1.54 -19.47 -70.06
N ASN A 124 -1.00 -20.68 -70.24
CA ASN A 124 0.37 -21.07 -70.59
C ASN A 124 1.55 -20.91 -69.62
N THR A 125 2.34 -22.00 -69.64
CA THR A 125 3.78 -22.16 -69.36
C THR A 125 4.28 -21.87 -67.95
N ASP A 126 4.25 -22.95 -67.14
CA ASP A 126 5.43 -23.67 -66.62
C ASP A 126 6.76 -22.95 -66.33
N GLN A 127 7.37 -23.50 -65.28
CA GLN A 127 8.79 -23.76 -65.05
C GLN A 127 9.70 -22.75 -64.31
N TYR A 128 10.27 -23.31 -63.23
CA TYR A 128 11.45 -22.97 -62.44
C TYR A 128 11.43 -21.82 -61.41
N GLN A 129 12.20 -22.10 -60.35
CA GLN A 129 12.26 -21.40 -59.07
C GLN A 129 13.62 -20.67 -58.92
N THR A 130 13.81 -20.07 -57.74
CA THR A 130 15.09 -19.82 -57.03
C THR A 130 16.00 -18.63 -57.40
N THR A 131 15.95 -17.64 -56.50
CA THR A 131 17.08 -16.99 -55.75
C THR A 131 18.09 -16.02 -56.41
N ASP A 132 18.05 -14.80 -55.85
CA ASP A 132 19.17 -14.01 -55.27
C ASP A 132 20.27 -13.28 -56.08
N ALA A 133 20.57 -12.08 -55.53
CA ALA A 133 21.87 -11.38 -55.43
C ALA A 133 22.37 -10.38 -56.50
N ALA A 134 23.01 -9.31 -55.96
CA ALA A 134 24.02 -8.39 -56.54
C ALA A 134 23.60 -7.46 -57.72
N LEU A 135 23.70 -6.12 -57.65
CA LEU A 135 24.80 -5.16 -57.38
C LEU A 135 25.59 -4.72 -58.64
N SER A 136 25.87 -3.41 -58.71
CA SER A 136 26.80 -2.71 -59.65
C SER A 136 26.37 -2.63 -61.13
N GLY A 137 26.68 -1.57 -61.92
CA GLY A 137 27.31 -0.30 -61.59
C GLY A 137 27.57 0.60 -62.83
N THR A 138 27.52 1.93 -62.61
CA THR A 138 28.27 3.02 -63.31
C THR A 138 28.39 3.12 -64.85
N TYR A 139 27.69 4.14 -65.38
CA TYR A 139 28.07 5.16 -66.39
C TYR A 139 28.42 4.84 -67.88
N PRO A 140 28.13 5.79 -68.82
CA PRO A 140 28.31 5.62 -70.28
C PRO A 140 29.46 6.48 -70.88
N ALA A 141 29.76 6.30 -72.17
CA ALA A 141 30.59 7.21 -72.98
C ALA A 141 30.05 7.36 -74.43
N PRO A 142 30.17 8.55 -75.07
CA PRO A 142 29.57 8.85 -76.37
C PRO A 142 30.53 8.66 -77.57
N LYS A 143 30.01 8.79 -78.79
CA LYS A 143 30.78 8.85 -80.05
C LYS A 143 30.44 10.10 -80.85
N GLU A 144 31.45 10.73 -81.43
CA GLU A 144 31.36 11.77 -82.47
C GLU A 144 32.47 11.55 -83.54
N PRO A 145 32.48 12.29 -84.68
CA PRO A 145 32.75 11.66 -85.99
C PRO A 145 34.16 11.87 -86.57
N GLN A 146 34.44 11.17 -87.67
CA GLN A 146 35.60 11.41 -88.53
C GLN A 146 35.20 12.05 -89.87
N ALA A 147 36.09 12.89 -90.39
CA ALA A 147 36.13 13.35 -91.77
C ALA A 147 37.55 13.13 -92.33
N ASN A 148 37.69 12.77 -93.62
CA ASN A 148 38.75 13.24 -94.52
C ASN A 148 38.77 12.58 -95.92
N GLY A 149 39.27 13.35 -96.88
CA GLY A 149 39.87 12.88 -98.14
C GLY A 149 39.01 13.04 -99.42
N THR A 150 39.57 13.28 -100.61
CA THR A 150 40.87 13.90 -101.02
C THR A 150 40.81 14.21 -102.53
N VAL A 151 41.64 15.12 -103.05
CA VAL A 151 41.70 15.50 -104.48
C VAL A 151 43.11 15.27 -105.06
N PRO A 152 43.23 14.80 -106.32
CA PRO A 152 44.17 15.39 -107.29
C PRO A 152 43.51 15.60 -108.69
N LYS A 153 43.72 16.63 -109.51
CA LYS A 153 44.87 17.50 -109.88
C LYS A 153 45.79 16.89 -110.95
N ASN A 154 45.75 17.45 -112.17
CA ASN A 154 46.89 17.72 -113.06
C ASN A 154 46.42 18.42 -114.37
N SER A 155 47.28 18.45 -115.41
CA SER A 155 47.62 19.74 -116.03
C SER A 155 48.55 19.67 -117.24
N SER A 156 48.70 20.83 -117.93
CA SER A 156 49.79 21.20 -118.87
C SER A 156 49.80 20.54 -120.26
N ARG A 157 50.62 20.96 -121.26
CA ARG A 157 50.91 22.31 -121.83
C ARG A 157 51.77 22.12 -123.11
N LYS A 158 51.26 22.56 -124.28
CA LYS A 158 52.01 23.06 -125.47
C LYS A 158 52.94 22.17 -126.36
N ASP A 159 52.96 22.61 -127.63
CA ASP A 159 54.03 22.62 -128.67
C ASP A 159 54.63 21.31 -129.25
N ILE A 160 54.35 21.02 -130.53
CA ILE A 160 55.24 20.29 -131.47
C ILE A 160 55.26 20.97 -132.86
N SER A 161 56.45 20.92 -133.45
CA SER A 161 57.11 21.59 -134.59
C SER A 161 56.48 21.65 -136.00
N LYS A 162 56.95 22.65 -136.77
CA LYS A 162 57.04 22.68 -138.25
C LYS A 162 58.07 21.67 -138.78
N ILE A 163 57.91 21.22 -140.03
CA ILE A 163 58.98 20.65 -140.87
C ILE A 163 59.07 21.48 -142.17
N ALA A 164 60.27 21.54 -142.77
CA ALA A 164 60.64 22.43 -143.87
C ALA A 164 61.04 21.65 -145.15
N GLN A 165 61.56 22.39 -146.15
CA GLN A 165 62.31 21.93 -147.33
C GLN A 165 61.54 21.30 -148.50
N GLU A 166 62.00 21.37 -149.76
CA GLU A 166 62.75 22.42 -150.51
C GLU A 166 62.79 22.04 -152.01
N VAL A 167 63.05 23.02 -152.89
CA VAL A 167 63.79 22.94 -154.17
C VAL A 167 63.53 21.77 -155.14
N ARG A 168 63.08 22.12 -156.37
CA ARG A 168 63.85 21.80 -157.61
C ARG A 168 63.42 22.62 -158.82
N SER A 169 64.33 23.45 -159.31
CA SER A 169 64.34 24.07 -160.63
C SER A 169 65.16 23.22 -161.60
N LEU A 170 64.85 23.28 -162.91
CA LEU A 170 65.71 22.79 -164.00
C LEU A 170 65.64 23.75 -165.23
N PRO A 171 66.65 23.75 -166.11
CA PRO A 171 67.16 24.98 -166.75
C PRO A 171 66.85 25.10 -168.27
N PRO A 172 67.18 26.24 -168.92
CA PRO A 172 66.94 26.44 -170.35
C PRO A 172 68.01 25.81 -171.24
N LEU A 173 67.65 25.49 -172.49
CA LEU A 173 68.58 24.99 -173.52
C LEU A 173 68.67 25.93 -174.73
N GLN A 174 69.88 26.01 -175.28
CA GLN A 174 70.32 27.01 -176.24
C GLN A 174 70.20 26.56 -177.70
N GLN A 175 70.02 27.56 -178.57
CA GLN A 175 70.66 27.74 -179.90
C GLN A 175 70.68 26.57 -180.91
N ARG A 176 70.35 26.92 -182.17
CA ARG A 176 71.24 26.62 -183.31
C ARG A 176 71.22 27.79 -184.31
N ARG A 177 72.39 28.40 -184.54
CA ARG A 177 72.66 29.22 -185.74
C ARG A 177 73.11 28.31 -186.86
N MET A 178 72.62 28.55 -188.08
CA MET A 178 73.25 28.08 -189.33
C MET A 178 73.35 29.30 -190.25
N VAL A 179 74.52 29.53 -190.83
CA VAL A 179 74.81 30.64 -191.75
C VAL A 179 74.65 30.12 -193.18
N VAL A 180 73.81 30.78 -193.99
CA VAL A 180 73.75 30.53 -195.44
C VAL A 180 73.51 31.84 -196.20
N GLY A 181 74.38 32.10 -197.19
CA GLY A 181 74.05 32.78 -198.45
C GLY A 181 73.53 34.22 -198.39
N ALA A 182 74.41 35.18 -198.72
CA ALA A 182 73.97 36.53 -199.07
C ALA A 182 73.28 36.54 -200.45
N VAL A 183 71.98 36.81 -200.48
CA VAL A 183 71.25 37.37 -201.63
C VAL A 183 70.39 38.51 -201.11
N GLN A 184 70.58 39.72 -201.64
CA GLN A 184 69.73 40.87 -201.29
C GLN A 184 68.38 40.73 -201.98
N ASP A 185 67.35 40.34 -201.22
CA ASP A 185 65.96 40.27 -201.68
C ASP A 185 65.07 41.21 -200.83
N PRO A 186 64.36 42.20 -201.42
CA PRO A 186 63.58 43.21 -200.68
C PRO A 186 62.52 42.67 -199.71
N TRP A 187 62.03 41.44 -199.90
CA TRP A 187 60.95 40.85 -199.10
C TRP A 187 61.32 40.53 -197.65
N SER A 188 62.62 40.31 -197.36
CA SER A 188 63.11 39.95 -196.01
C SER A 188 62.78 41.01 -194.94
N LYS A 189 62.73 42.30 -195.32
CA LYS A 189 62.59 43.42 -194.38
C LYS A 189 61.18 43.50 -193.78
N LYS A 190 60.15 43.17 -194.57
CA LYS A 190 58.74 43.29 -194.17
C LYS A 190 58.33 42.25 -193.12
N VAL A 191 58.86 41.03 -193.25
CA VAL A 191 58.65 39.92 -192.29
C VAL A 191 59.19 40.27 -190.90
N GLN A 192 60.28 41.04 -190.81
CA GLN A 192 60.83 41.48 -189.52
C GLN A 192 59.99 42.56 -188.81
N GLU A 193 59.19 43.34 -189.54
CA GLU A 193 58.27 44.31 -188.92
C GLU A 193 57.02 43.61 -188.38
N GLU A 194 56.42 42.70 -189.14
CA GLU A 194 55.28 41.90 -188.70
C GLU A 194 55.60 41.05 -187.46
N GLN A 195 56.82 40.49 -187.37
CA GLN A 195 57.28 39.80 -186.15
C GLN A 195 57.31 40.72 -184.91
N LYS A 196 57.83 41.96 -185.05
CA LYS A 196 57.88 42.93 -183.95
C LYS A 196 56.51 43.42 -183.52
N GLU A 197 55.56 43.55 -184.45
CA GLU A 197 54.17 43.87 -184.11
C GLU A 197 53.48 42.71 -183.37
N HIS A 198 53.75 41.46 -183.76
CA HIS A 198 53.22 40.30 -183.05
C HIS A 198 53.79 40.18 -181.62
N GLU A 199 55.08 40.44 -181.43
CA GLU A 199 55.72 40.50 -180.11
C GLU A 199 55.09 41.58 -179.21
N ARG A 200 54.90 42.81 -179.73
CA ARG A 200 54.21 43.90 -179.01
C ARG A 200 52.77 43.53 -178.63
N ALA A 201 52.04 42.86 -179.51
CA ALA A 201 50.68 42.39 -179.24
C ALA A 201 50.66 41.32 -178.13
N LEU A 202 51.66 40.43 -178.09
CA LEU A 202 51.83 39.45 -177.02
C LEU A 202 52.20 40.09 -175.67
N GLU A 203 53.05 41.11 -175.67
CA GLU A 203 53.37 41.88 -174.45
C GLU A 203 52.14 42.63 -173.90
N LEU A 204 51.36 43.30 -174.76
CA LEU A 204 50.07 43.89 -174.40
C LEU A 204 49.10 42.86 -173.81
N GLN A 205 49.04 41.65 -174.38
CA GLN A 205 48.21 40.58 -173.84
C GLN A 205 48.71 40.08 -172.47
N ARG A 206 50.04 40.02 -172.25
CA ARG A 206 50.65 39.67 -170.95
C ARG A 206 50.36 40.74 -169.90
N LEU A 207 50.50 42.02 -170.23
CA LEU A 207 50.18 43.13 -169.33
C LEU A 207 48.69 43.14 -168.92
N ARG A 208 47.76 42.96 -169.87
CA ARG A 208 46.33 42.80 -169.55
C ARG A 208 46.07 41.61 -168.62
N LYS A 209 46.73 40.46 -168.85
CA LYS A 209 46.64 39.29 -167.95
C LYS A 209 47.23 39.56 -166.56
N GLN A 210 48.24 40.41 -166.44
CA GLN A 210 48.79 40.82 -165.14
C GLN A 210 47.87 41.82 -164.41
N GLN A 211 47.29 42.79 -165.12
CA GLN A 211 46.30 43.73 -164.57
C GLN A 211 45.07 42.98 -164.01
N MET A 212 44.45 42.11 -164.80
CA MET A 212 43.33 41.27 -164.34
C MET A 212 43.67 40.45 -163.07
N LYS A 213 44.91 39.91 -162.98
CA LYS A 213 45.37 39.18 -161.79
C LYS A 213 45.60 40.10 -160.59
N ALA A 214 46.08 41.32 -160.80
CA ALA A 214 46.26 42.32 -159.74
C ALA A 214 44.91 42.80 -159.20
N GLU A 215 43.94 43.08 -160.05
CA GLU A 215 42.56 43.43 -159.69
C GLU A 215 41.87 42.29 -158.95
N GLN A 216 41.96 41.05 -159.46
CA GLN A 216 41.41 39.87 -158.79
C GLN A 216 42.04 39.66 -157.40
N LYS A 217 43.35 39.88 -157.27
CA LYS A 217 44.02 39.83 -155.97
C LYS A 217 43.53 40.93 -155.03
N GLN A 218 43.48 42.18 -155.47
CA GLN A 218 42.98 43.31 -154.66
C GLN A 218 41.53 43.08 -154.20
N PHE A 219 40.67 42.51 -155.04
CA PHE A 219 39.31 42.16 -154.68
C PHE A 219 39.24 41.05 -153.59
N LEU A 220 40.08 40.02 -153.71
CA LEU A 220 40.16 38.95 -152.70
C LEU A 220 40.76 39.46 -151.38
N ASP A 221 41.84 40.24 -151.44
CA ASP A 221 42.47 40.87 -150.27
C ASP A 221 41.46 41.80 -149.56
N ALA A 222 40.65 42.57 -150.31
CA ALA A 222 39.57 43.40 -149.76
C ALA A 222 38.41 42.58 -149.16
N GLN A 223 38.07 41.41 -149.71
CA GLN A 223 37.11 40.49 -149.07
C GLN A 223 37.65 39.89 -147.78
N VAL A 224 38.93 39.54 -147.72
CA VAL A 224 39.57 39.02 -146.51
C VAL A 224 39.60 40.12 -145.44
N ALA A 225 40.04 41.34 -145.77
CA ALA A 225 40.04 42.47 -144.85
C ALA A 225 38.64 42.73 -144.24
N ARG A 226 37.59 42.81 -145.08
CA ARG A 226 36.21 42.98 -144.59
C ARG A 226 35.74 41.85 -143.66
N ARG A 227 36.14 40.60 -143.93
CA ARG A 227 35.84 39.45 -143.04
C ARG A 227 36.62 39.50 -141.74
N GLU A 228 37.85 40.02 -141.76
CA GLU A 228 38.66 40.22 -140.55
C GLU A 228 38.12 41.35 -139.69
N GLU A 229 37.73 42.48 -140.28
CA GLU A 229 37.03 43.58 -139.60
C GLU A 229 35.73 43.09 -138.93
N GLN A 230 34.88 42.34 -139.66
CA GLN A 230 33.66 41.75 -139.10
C GLN A 230 33.98 40.84 -137.90
N ARG A 231 34.99 39.96 -138.02
CA ARG A 231 35.43 39.09 -136.91
C ARG A 231 36.03 39.85 -135.73
N GLN A 232 36.64 41.02 -135.96
CA GLN A 232 37.13 41.88 -134.88
C GLN A 232 35.96 42.52 -134.14
N LEU A 233 35.00 43.12 -134.86
CA LEU A 233 33.78 43.70 -134.29
C LEU A 233 32.93 42.66 -133.52
N GLU A 234 32.81 41.43 -134.04
CA GLU A 234 32.14 40.33 -133.33
C GLU A 234 32.88 39.95 -132.03
N LYS A 235 34.22 39.86 -132.07
CA LYS A 235 35.02 39.58 -130.86
C LYS A 235 34.92 40.70 -129.82
N GLU A 236 34.84 41.96 -130.25
CA GLU A 236 34.67 43.10 -129.35
C GLU A 236 33.27 43.11 -128.74
N ARG A 237 32.22 42.88 -129.53
CA ARG A 237 30.85 42.70 -129.02
C ARG A 237 30.75 41.55 -128.02
N LEU A 238 31.35 40.40 -128.32
CA LEU A 238 31.37 39.26 -127.40
C LEU A 238 32.16 39.55 -126.10
N LYS A 239 33.25 40.32 -126.17
CA LYS A 239 33.97 40.78 -124.97
C LYS A 239 33.14 41.74 -124.12
N MET A 240 32.42 42.67 -124.74
CA MET A 240 31.52 43.58 -124.03
C MET A 240 30.38 42.83 -123.34
N LEU A 241 29.68 41.94 -124.06
CA LEU A 241 28.64 41.08 -123.47
C LEU A 241 29.18 40.19 -122.35
N ALA A 242 30.37 39.60 -122.50
CA ALA A 242 30.99 38.81 -121.44
C ALA A 242 31.39 39.65 -120.22
N ALA A 243 31.77 40.93 -120.41
CA ALA A 243 32.05 41.86 -119.32
C ALA A 243 30.76 42.29 -118.60
N GLU A 244 29.68 42.55 -119.35
CA GLU A 244 28.35 42.84 -118.80
C GLU A 244 27.78 41.64 -118.01
N GLU A 245 27.87 40.42 -118.54
CA GLU A 245 27.51 39.20 -117.81
C GLU A 245 28.37 39.00 -116.56
N ALA A 246 29.67 39.26 -116.63
CA ALA A 246 30.56 39.16 -115.48
C ALA A 246 30.21 40.19 -114.39
N HIS A 247 29.86 41.42 -114.79
CA HIS A 247 29.40 42.47 -113.89
C HIS A 247 28.05 42.12 -113.24
N GLN A 248 27.06 41.63 -114.00
CA GLN A 248 25.79 41.14 -113.44
C GLN A 248 25.98 39.98 -112.46
N ARG A 249 26.87 39.02 -112.79
CA ARG A 249 27.23 37.92 -111.88
C ARG A 249 27.98 38.39 -110.63
N ALA A 250 28.70 39.51 -110.69
CA ALA A 250 29.32 40.13 -109.50
C ALA A 250 28.23 40.74 -108.61
N LEU A 251 27.33 41.55 -109.16
CA LEU A 251 26.20 42.14 -108.42
C LEU A 251 25.32 41.07 -107.76
N TRP A 252 24.95 40.00 -108.46
CA TRP A 252 24.18 38.90 -107.87
C TRP A 252 24.93 38.15 -106.76
N LYS A 253 26.26 38.07 -106.81
CA LYS A 253 27.07 37.52 -105.71
C LYS A 253 27.08 38.44 -104.51
N GLU A 254 27.25 39.75 -104.71
CA GLU A 254 27.21 40.73 -103.63
C GLU A 254 25.82 40.78 -102.97
N GLU A 255 24.74 40.72 -103.75
CA GLU A 255 23.36 40.65 -103.24
C GLU A 255 23.08 39.33 -102.51
N ALA A 256 23.58 38.19 -103.02
CA ALA A 256 23.48 36.90 -102.35
C ALA A 256 24.30 36.87 -101.03
N GLU A 257 25.49 37.45 -101.01
CA GLU A 257 26.31 37.58 -99.79
C GLU A 257 25.66 38.53 -98.78
N TYR A 258 25.15 39.68 -99.22
CA TYR A 258 24.48 40.65 -98.35
C TYR A 258 23.21 40.06 -97.73
N SER A 259 22.36 39.40 -98.54
CA SER A 259 21.16 38.72 -98.04
C SER A 259 21.49 37.52 -97.15
N ALA A 260 22.59 36.80 -97.40
CA ALA A 260 23.07 35.74 -96.51
C ALA A 260 23.60 36.29 -95.17
N ARG A 261 24.32 37.43 -95.18
CA ARG A 261 24.77 38.13 -93.96
C ARG A 261 23.59 38.61 -93.12
N ARG A 262 22.63 39.30 -93.74
CA ARG A 262 21.34 39.70 -93.13
C ARG A 262 20.64 38.53 -92.45
N ARG A 263 20.40 37.43 -93.18
CA ARG A 263 19.76 36.22 -92.61
C ARG A 263 20.56 35.64 -91.45
N LYS A 264 21.89 35.65 -91.52
CA LYS A 264 22.75 35.18 -90.43
C LYS A 264 22.61 36.07 -89.20
N GLU A 265 22.70 37.38 -89.37
CA GLU A 265 22.51 38.38 -88.31
C GLU A 265 21.13 38.24 -87.66
N ASP A 266 20.05 38.13 -88.45
CA ASP A 266 18.69 37.87 -87.95
C ASP A 266 18.63 36.56 -87.12
N THR A 267 19.28 35.47 -87.59
CA THR A 267 19.33 34.21 -86.82
C THR A 267 20.19 34.28 -85.57
N ASP A 268 21.27 35.06 -85.57
CA ASP A 268 22.16 35.22 -84.41
C ASP A 268 21.52 36.16 -83.37
N HIS A 269 20.74 37.16 -83.77
CA HIS A 269 19.88 37.93 -82.88
C HIS A 269 18.78 37.06 -82.25
N MET A 270 18.04 36.26 -83.04
CA MET A 270 17.06 35.32 -82.47
C MET A 270 17.70 34.31 -81.49
N ARG A 271 18.94 33.88 -81.72
CA ARG A 271 19.69 33.05 -80.78
C ARG A 271 20.05 33.80 -79.50
N GLN A 272 20.48 35.06 -79.60
CA GLN A 272 20.77 35.91 -78.44
C GLN A 272 19.51 36.14 -77.58
N ASP A 273 18.37 36.43 -78.22
CA ASP A 273 17.08 36.59 -77.54
C ASP A 273 16.66 35.31 -76.81
N LEU A 274 16.76 34.14 -77.45
CA LEU A 274 16.48 32.85 -76.80
C LEU A 274 17.43 32.56 -75.64
N VAL A 275 18.70 32.95 -75.73
CA VAL A 275 19.66 32.85 -74.62
C VAL A 275 19.28 33.79 -73.46
N HIS A 276 18.90 35.03 -73.73
CA HIS A 276 18.44 35.97 -72.71
C HIS A 276 17.09 35.57 -72.08
N GLN A 277 16.15 35.04 -72.87
CA GLN A 277 14.90 34.45 -72.35
C GLN A 277 15.21 33.26 -71.43
N ARG A 278 16.14 32.37 -71.82
CA ARG A 278 16.58 31.26 -70.96
C ARG A 278 17.26 31.73 -69.68
N GLN A 279 18.13 32.74 -69.75
CA GLN A 279 18.81 33.31 -68.59
C GLN A 279 17.82 33.98 -67.62
N SER A 280 16.91 34.81 -68.13
CA SER A 280 15.88 35.48 -67.31
C SER A 280 14.89 34.47 -66.69
N ALA A 281 14.50 33.41 -67.42
CA ALA A 281 13.70 32.31 -66.85
C ALA A 281 14.46 31.56 -65.73
N LEU A 282 15.77 31.33 -65.88
CA LEU A 282 16.60 30.73 -64.83
C LEU A 282 16.71 31.65 -63.60
N LEU A 283 16.87 32.96 -63.79
CA LEU A 283 16.91 33.93 -62.69
C LEU A 283 15.57 34.00 -61.94
N ARG A 284 14.44 34.05 -62.65
CA ARG A 284 13.10 33.97 -62.04
C ARG A 284 12.92 32.68 -61.23
N LYS A 285 13.33 31.54 -61.78
CA LYS A 285 13.28 30.26 -61.07
C LYS A 285 14.18 30.24 -59.81
N GLN A 286 15.34 30.91 -59.85
CA GLN A 286 16.19 31.06 -58.66
C GLN A 286 15.54 31.98 -57.61
N GLN A 287 14.89 33.07 -58.03
CA GLN A 287 14.13 33.97 -57.16
C GLN A 287 12.95 33.23 -56.50
N GLU A 288 12.11 32.54 -57.27
CA GLU A 288 11.02 31.71 -56.74
C GLU A 288 11.50 30.65 -55.73
N LEU A 289 12.67 30.04 -55.97
CA LEU A 289 13.26 29.07 -55.04
C LEU A 289 13.83 29.74 -53.77
N ALA A 290 14.30 30.98 -53.87
CA ALA A 290 14.74 31.76 -52.71
C ALA A 290 13.55 32.26 -51.87
N GLU A 291 12.47 32.69 -52.53
CA GLU A 291 11.20 33.06 -51.88
C GLU A 291 10.57 31.86 -51.18
N LYS A 292 10.42 30.72 -51.87
CA LYS A 292 9.92 29.47 -51.25
C LYS A 292 10.75 29.04 -50.03
N LYS A 293 12.09 29.18 -50.09
CA LYS A 293 12.96 28.92 -48.94
C LYS A 293 12.68 29.88 -47.79
N ARG A 294 12.54 31.19 -48.04
CA ARG A 294 12.18 32.17 -47.01
C ARG A 294 10.81 31.88 -46.40
N ASP A 295 9.81 31.60 -47.22
CA ASP A 295 8.46 31.23 -46.75
C ASP A 295 8.49 29.97 -45.86
N ASP A 296 9.27 28.96 -46.24
CA ASP A 296 9.40 27.72 -45.47
C ASP A 296 10.25 27.92 -44.19
N GLU A 297 11.30 28.74 -44.24
CA GLU A 297 12.06 29.18 -43.06
C GLU A 297 11.18 29.98 -42.08
N GLU A 298 10.33 30.88 -42.57
CA GLU A 298 9.34 31.62 -41.75
C GLU A 298 8.31 30.67 -41.13
N LYS A 299 7.74 29.72 -41.89
CA LYS A 299 6.82 28.71 -41.35
C LYS A 299 7.48 27.87 -40.27
N VAL A 300 8.74 27.44 -40.48
CA VAL A 300 9.51 26.68 -39.49
C VAL A 300 9.77 27.53 -38.24
N GLN A 301 10.11 28.82 -38.38
CA GLN A 301 10.28 29.72 -37.23
C GLN A 301 8.98 29.92 -36.44
N ARG A 302 7.85 30.14 -37.12
CA ARG A 302 6.53 30.28 -36.47
C ARG A 302 6.14 29.00 -35.72
N LEU A 303 6.31 27.82 -36.34
CA LEU A 303 6.06 26.53 -35.68
C LEU A 303 7.00 26.30 -34.49
N GLN A 304 8.27 26.71 -34.56
CA GLN A 304 9.19 26.65 -33.42
C GLN A 304 8.80 27.60 -32.29
N GLN A 305 8.25 28.78 -32.59
CA GLN A 305 7.71 29.70 -31.58
C GLN A 305 6.46 29.09 -30.93
N GLU A 306 5.50 28.63 -31.71
CA GLU A 306 4.27 27.98 -31.23
C GLU A 306 4.56 26.76 -30.34
N ILE A 307 5.54 25.91 -30.71
CA ILE A 307 5.99 24.79 -29.88
C ILE A 307 6.59 25.28 -28.55
N ARG A 308 7.43 26.32 -28.56
CA ARG A 308 8.03 26.87 -27.32
C ARG A 308 6.97 27.50 -26.42
N GLU A 309 5.99 28.19 -26.99
CA GLU A 309 4.85 28.76 -26.25
C GLU A 309 3.98 27.64 -25.66
N GLU A 310 3.67 26.59 -26.41
CA GLU A 310 2.93 25.42 -25.89
C GLU A 310 3.72 24.69 -24.78
N GLU A 311 5.04 24.56 -24.92
CA GLU A 311 5.90 23.98 -23.88
C GLU A 311 5.94 24.84 -22.61
N GLN A 312 6.06 26.17 -22.74
CA GLN A 312 5.97 27.10 -21.60
C GLN A 312 4.60 27.07 -20.93
N GLU A 313 3.51 27.04 -21.70
CA GLU A 313 2.16 26.86 -21.16
C GLU A 313 2.04 25.53 -20.40
N ARG A 314 2.55 24.42 -20.96
CA ARG A 314 2.52 23.11 -20.33
C ARG A 314 3.34 23.08 -19.04
N LEU A 315 4.49 23.76 -18.99
CA LEU A 315 5.28 23.93 -17.77
C LEU A 315 4.52 24.75 -16.73
N HIS A 316 3.99 25.91 -17.09
CA HIS A 316 3.21 26.76 -16.18
C HIS A 316 1.93 26.08 -15.67
N LYS A 317 1.24 25.29 -16.51
CA LYS A 317 0.12 24.43 -16.12
C LYS A 317 0.56 23.35 -15.11
N ARG A 318 1.72 22.71 -15.31
CA ARG A 318 2.29 21.75 -14.35
C ARG A 318 2.70 22.41 -13.03
N GLU A 319 3.25 23.61 -13.07
CA GLU A 319 3.63 24.38 -11.87
C GLU A 319 2.41 24.79 -11.07
N LYS A 320 1.33 25.27 -11.72
CA LYS A 320 0.04 25.52 -11.06
C LYS A 320 -0.52 24.28 -10.40
N VAL A 321 -0.58 23.15 -11.10
CA VAL A 321 -1.03 21.87 -10.51
C VAL A 321 -0.13 21.45 -9.33
N LYS A 322 1.19 21.67 -9.41
CA LYS A 322 2.11 21.40 -8.28
C LYS A 322 1.85 22.32 -7.09
N GLN A 323 1.54 23.61 -7.33
CA GLN A 323 1.14 24.55 -6.28
C GLN A 323 -0.20 24.16 -5.65
N GLU A 324 -1.20 23.79 -6.45
CA GLU A 324 -2.50 23.28 -5.99
C GLU A 324 -2.36 22.02 -5.14
N ILE A 325 -1.54 21.05 -5.58
CA ILE A 325 -1.22 19.85 -4.80
C ILE A 325 -0.54 20.21 -3.48
N ASN A 326 0.45 21.11 -3.49
CA ASN A 326 1.13 21.56 -2.27
C ASN A 326 0.16 22.27 -1.30
N ASN A 327 -0.73 23.12 -1.82
CA ASN A 327 -1.76 23.80 -1.04
C ASN A 327 -2.75 22.80 -0.44
N PHE A 328 -3.15 21.77 -1.19
CA PHE A 328 -4.01 20.69 -0.71
C PHE A 328 -3.33 19.82 0.36
N ILE A 329 -2.03 19.53 0.22
CA ILE A 329 -1.23 18.83 1.24
C ILE A 329 -1.14 19.68 2.52
N ALA A 330 -0.86 20.97 2.39
CA ALA A 330 -0.79 21.91 3.52
C ALA A 330 -2.16 22.04 4.23
N PHE A 331 -3.25 22.15 3.48
CA PHE A 331 -4.61 22.18 4.01
C PHE A 331 -4.96 20.89 4.78
N ASN A 332 -4.72 19.72 4.19
CA ASN A 332 -4.96 18.44 4.85
C ASN A 332 -4.09 18.25 6.10
N ARG A 333 -2.86 18.78 6.09
CA ARG A 333 -2.00 18.80 7.27
C ARG A 333 -2.58 19.69 8.37
N GLY A 334 -3.01 20.90 8.05
CA GLY A 334 -3.69 21.81 8.99
C GLY A 334 -4.97 21.20 9.57
N MET A 335 -5.78 20.52 8.75
CA MET A 335 -6.98 19.79 9.22
C MET A 335 -6.64 18.65 10.19
N LYS A 336 -5.56 17.90 9.94
CA LYS A 336 -5.08 16.85 10.88
C LYS A 336 -4.58 17.46 12.19
N GLU A 337 -3.76 18.51 12.11
CA GLU A 337 -3.23 19.21 13.28
C GLU A 337 -4.37 19.83 14.12
N ALA A 338 -5.41 20.38 13.48
CA ALA A 338 -6.62 20.88 14.15
C ALA A 338 -7.43 19.76 14.83
N HIS A 339 -7.66 18.64 14.15
CA HIS A 339 -8.35 17.47 14.71
C HIS A 339 -7.57 16.85 15.87
N ASP A 340 -6.24 16.78 15.79
CA ASP A 340 -5.40 16.27 16.88
C ASP A 340 -5.39 17.22 18.09
N LEU A 341 -5.49 18.54 17.87
CA LEU A 341 -5.70 19.54 18.93
C LEU A 341 -7.09 19.41 19.57
N GLU A 342 -8.13 19.20 18.78
CA GLU A 342 -9.50 18.97 19.27
C GLU A 342 -9.58 17.68 20.09
N LYS A 343 -8.96 16.59 19.60
CA LYS A 343 -8.85 15.32 20.32
C LYS A 343 -8.09 15.46 21.65
N LYS A 344 -7.01 16.24 21.69
CA LYS A 344 -6.29 16.54 22.94
C LYS A 344 -7.17 17.32 23.92
N LYS A 345 -7.89 18.34 23.47
CA LYS A 345 -8.84 19.09 24.31
C LYS A 345 -9.96 18.20 24.86
N ALA A 346 -10.48 17.28 24.05
CA ALA A 346 -11.47 16.29 24.50
C ALA A 346 -10.87 15.36 25.57
N GLN A 347 -9.65 14.86 25.38
CA GLN A 347 -8.95 14.05 26.39
C GLN A 347 -8.66 14.83 27.69
N GLU A 348 -8.30 16.11 27.59
CA GLU A 348 -8.11 17.00 28.75
C GLU A 348 -9.43 17.21 29.51
N MET A 349 -10.53 17.47 28.79
CA MET A 349 -11.89 17.54 29.34
C MET A 349 -12.29 16.25 30.06
N ASP A 350 -12.08 15.09 29.44
CA ASP A 350 -12.39 13.78 30.03
C ASP A 350 -11.59 13.54 31.31
N VAL A 351 -10.29 13.87 31.32
CA VAL A 351 -9.43 13.75 32.50
C VAL A 351 -9.88 14.68 33.64
N VAL A 352 -10.35 15.90 33.32
CA VAL A 352 -10.94 16.80 34.33
C VAL A 352 -12.25 16.21 34.88
N LEU A 353 -13.16 15.75 34.01
CA LEU A 353 -14.43 15.16 34.41
C LEU A 353 -14.24 13.92 35.30
N LEU A 354 -13.29 13.05 34.96
CA LEU A 354 -12.94 11.87 35.75
C LEU A 354 -12.37 12.25 37.13
N LYS A 355 -11.53 13.29 37.21
CA LYS A 355 -11.02 13.80 38.50
C LYS A 355 -12.13 14.39 39.37
N GLU A 356 -13.06 15.15 38.78
CA GLU A 356 -14.23 15.65 39.51
C GLU A 356 -15.13 14.52 40.02
N TYR A 357 -15.32 13.48 39.20
CA TYR A 357 -16.11 12.31 39.59
C TYR A 357 -15.43 11.52 40.72
N GLN A 358 -14.11 11.30 40.63
CA GLN A 358 -13.33 10.70 41.71
C GLN A 358 -13.41 11.52 43.00
N ALA A 359 -13.25 12.85 42.93
CA ALA A 359 -13.37 13.72 44.10
C ALA A 359 -14.77 13.64 44.75
N LYS A 360 -15.84 13.52 43.94
CA LYS A 360 -17.21 13.29 44.45
C LYS A 360 -17.35 11.94 45.14
N LEU A 361 -16.74 10.87 44.63
CA LEU A 361 -16.71 9.56 45.29
C LEU A 361 -15.93 9.59 46.60
N GLU A 362 -14.73 10.18 46.62
CA GLU A 362 -13.95 10.35 47.85
C GLU A 362 -14.70 11.18 48.91
N GLN A 363 -15.45 12.20 48.49
CA GLN A 363 -16.31 12.97 49.38
C GLN A 363 -17.41 12.09 50.00
N GLN A 364 -18.10 11.29 49.19
CA GLN A 364 -19.13 10.35 49.68
C GLN A 364 -18.55 9.27 50.61
N GLU A 365 -17.33 8.79 50.36
CA GLU A 365 -16.64 7.87 51.26
C GLU A 365 -16.26 8.52 52.59
N ARG A 366 -15.74 9.75 52.57
CA ARG A 366 -15.45 10.54 53.79
C ARG A 366 -16.72 10.77 54.61
N ASP A 367 -17.83 11.15 53.97
CA ASP A 367 -19.12 11.37 54.63
C ASP A 367 -19.68 10.05 55.21
N ARG A 368 -19.55 8.93 54.49
CA ARG A 368 -19.91 7.59 54.97
C ARG A 368 -19.05 7.17 56.17
N GLN A 369 -17.74 7.40 56.13
CA GLN A 369 -16.84 7.12 57.26
C GLN A 369 -17.19 7.97 58.48
N MET A 370 -17.47 9.26 58.29
CA MET A 370 -17.92 10.16 59.37
C MET A 370 -19.29 9.75 59.94
N TYR A 371 -20.21 9.26 59.12
CA TYR A 371 -21.49 8.70 59.56
C TYR A 371 -21.29 7.41 60.38
N LEU A 372 -20.46 6.48 59.91
CA LEU A 372 -20.12 5.25 60.64
C LEU A 372 -19.43 5.57 61.97
N LYS A 373 -18.52 6.56 62.00
CA LYS A 373 -17.89 7.05 63.24
C LYS A 373 -18.91 7.61 64.23
N ARG A 374 -19.91 8.37 63.76
CA ARG A 374 -21.02 8.84 64.61
C ARG A 374 -21.92 7.71 65.14
N ILE A 375 -21.94 6.54 64.49
CA ILE A 375 -22.60 5.33 64.99
C ILE A 375 -21.71 4.64 66.03
N SER A 376 -20.42 4.42 65.74
CA SER A 376 -19.49 3.80 66.70
C SER A 376 -19.36 4.64 67.98
N ASP A 377 -19.33 5.97 67.88
CA ASP A 377 -19.29 6.86 69.04
C ASP A 377 -20.58 6.79 69.88
N ARG A 378 -21.74 6.53 69.25
CA ARG A 378 -23.01 6.28 69.96
C ARG A 378 -23.01 4.92 70.64
N GLN A 379 -22.57 3.88 69.94
CA GLN A 379 -22.43 2.53 70.49
C GLN A 379 -21.44 2.51 71.66
N ALA A 380 -20.27 3.15 71.53
CA ALA A 380 -19.29 3.27 72.60
C ALA A 380 -19.86 3.98 73.85
N ARG A 381 -20.70 5.03 73.67
CA ARG A 381 -21.42 5.65 74.79
C ARG A 381 -22.47 4.73 75.41
N GLN A 382 -23.17 3.93 74.61
CA GLN A 382 -24.13 2.93 75.10
C GLN A 382 -23.42 1.81 75.88
N TYR A 383 -22.31 1.29 75.38
CA TYR A 383 -21.47 0.33 76.11
C TYR A 383 -20.93 0.94 77.41
N ALA A 384 -20.37 2.16 77.39
CA ALA A 384 -19.90 2.82 78.61
C ALA A 384 -21.03 3.10 79.64
N MET A 385 -22.28 3.26 79.21
CA MET A 385 -23.43 3.28 80.13
C MET A 385 -23.78 1.87 80.65
N ALA A 386 -23.78 0.86 79.78
CA ALA A 386 -24.02 -0.52 80.17
C ALA A 386 -22.96 -1.04 81.15
N ASP A 387 -21.69 -0.72 80.95
CA ASP A 387 -20.58 -1.06 81.85
C ASP A 387 -20.76 -0.42 83.22
N ARG A 388 -21.19 0.86 83.29
CA ARG A 388 -21.52 1.53 84.56
C ARG A 388 -22.71 0.90 85.27
N VAL A 389 -23.74 0.49 84.52
CA VAL A 389 -24.89 -0.24 85.09
C VAL A 389 -24.47 -1.61 85.58
N HIS A 390 -23.61 -2.32 84.83
CA HIS A 390 -23.09 -3.62 85.24
C HIS A 390 -22.21 -3.53 86.49
N GLN A 391 -21.31 -2.54 86.57
CA GLN A 391 -20.53 -2.22 87.76
C GLN A 391 -21.44 -1.90 88.96
N SER A 392 -22.44 -1.03 88.78
CA SER A 392 -23.42 -0.71 89.86
C SER A 392 -24.20 -1.93 90.34
N LEU A 393 -24.59 -2.84 89.44
CA LEU A 393 -25.23 -4.11 89.81
C LEU A 393 -24.26 -5.08 90.49
N GLN A 394 -22.98 -5.09 90.11
CA GLN A 394 -21.94 -5.89 90.73
C GLN A 394 -21.59 -5.37 92.14
N ASP A 395 -21.48 -4.06 92.31
CA ASP A 395 -21.29 -3.40 93.60
C ASP A 395 -22.49 -3.66 94.53
N LEU A 396 -23.72 -3.60 94.01
CA LEU A 396 -24.92 -3.94 94.76
C LEU A 396 -24.92 -5.42 95.17
N ALA A 397 -24.56 -6.34 94.27
CA ALA A 397 -24.47 -7.77 94.57
C ALA A 397 -23.39 -8.06 95.64
N THR A 398 -22.23 -7.41 95.59
CA THR A 398 -21.21 -7.57 96.64
C THR A 398 -21.66 -6.97 97.98
N ALA A 399 -22.38 -5.84 97.98
CA ALA A 399 -22.97 -5.26 99.19
C ALA A 399 -24.06 -6.17 99.81
N ASP A 400 -24.90 -6.80 99.00
CA ASP A 400 -25.89 -7.78 99.46
C ASP A 400 -25.22 -9.06 99.97
N GLU A 401 -24.15 -9.55 99.33
CA GLU A 401 -23.32 -10.65 99.85
C GLU A 401 -22.68 -10.31 101.20
N GLU A 402 -22.10 -9.11 101.35
CA GLU A 402 -21.55 -8.64 102.63
C GLU A 402 -22.64 -8.55 103.71
N LYS A 403 -23.82 -8.06 103.35
CA LYS A 403 -24.95 -7.95 104.27
C LYS A 403 -25.43 -9.34 104.70
N ALA A 404 -25.55 -10.29 103.76
CA ALA A 404 -25.88 -11.69 104.06
C ALA A 404 -24.83 -12.33 104.97
N LYS A 405 -23.53 -12.09 104.75
CA LYS A 405 -22.44 -12.55 105.64
C LYS A 405 -22.56 -11.94 107.03
N ARG A 406 -22.82 -10.63 107.16
CA ARG A 406 -23.05 -9.96 108.45
C ARG A 406 -24.29 -10.50 109.19
N GLU A 407 -25.35 -10.83 108.47
CA GLU A 407 -26.56 -11.44 109.05
C GLU A 407 -26.32 -12.89 109.48
N GLN A 408 -25.54 -13.68 108.72
CA GLN A 408 -25.08 -15.02 109.12
C GLN A 408 -24.20 -14.95 110.38
N GLU A 409 -23.18 -14.09 110.42
CA GLU A 409 -22.36 -13.88 111.62
C GLU A 409 -23.20 -13.45 112.83
N ALA A 410 -24.21 -12.60 112.65
CA ALA A 410 -25.09 -12.18 113.72
C ALA A 410 -25.99 -13.32 114.22
N LEU A 411 -26.43 -14.22 113.34
CA LEU A 411 -27.16 -15.43 113.70
C LEU A 411 -26.26 -16.44 114.44
N GLU A 412 -25.02 -16.65 113.98
CA GLU A 412 -24.05 -17.51 114.65
C GLU A 412 -23.70 -16.98 116.06
N ARG A 413 -23.49 -15.66 116.21
CA ARG A 413 -23.29 -15.04 117.52
C ARG A 413 -24.48 -15.27 118.46
N ARG A 414 -25.72 -15.12 117.97
CA ARG A 414 -26.94 -15.42 118.75
C ARG A 414 -27.03 -16.89 119.14
N GLN A 415 -26.71 -17.82 118.22
CA GLN A 415 -26.67 -19.26 118.53
C GLN A 415 -25.64 -19.57 119.62
N MET A 416 -24.44 -18.96 119.54
CA MET A 416 -23.39 -19.11 120.55
C MET A 416 -23.80 -18.51 121.91
N GLU A 417 -24.46 -17.35 121.93
CA GLU A 417 -25.02 -16.75 123.16
C GLU A 417 -26.12 -17.65 123.78
N ASP A 418 -27.02 -18.19 122.98
CA ASP A 418 -28.06 -19.12 123.47
C ASP A 418 -27.49 -20.45 123.94
N GLU A 419 -26.42 -20.96 123.30
CA GLU A 419 -25.66 -22.10 123.80
C GLU A 419 -24.99 -21.81 125.15
N LEU A 420 -24.37 -20.63 125.31
CA LEU A 420 -23.77 -20.21 126.57
C LEU A 420 -24.83 -20.12 127.66
N ARG A 421 -25.99 -19.50 127.39
CA ARG A 421 -27.14 -19.46 128.32
C ARG A 421 -27.67 -20.85 128.68
N ARG A 422 -27.71 -21.79 127.72
CA ARG A 422 -28.07 -23.21 128.00
C ARG A 422 -27.01 -23.89 128.87
N LYS A 423 -25.71 -23.62 128.66
CA LYS A 423 -24.60 -24.13 129.47
C LYS A 423 -24.63 -23.53 130.89
N GLU A 424 -24.99 -22.27 131.05
CA GLU A 424 -25.17 -21.61 132.36
C GLU A 424 -26.37 -22.17 133.14
N LYS A 425 -27.54 -22.29 132.51
CA LYS A 425 -28.72 -22.92 133.14
C LYS A 425 -28.42 -24.34 133.65
N LYS A 426 -27.73 -25.16 132.83
CA LYS A 426 -27.27 -26.50 133.26
C LYS A 426 -26.30 -26.44 134.45
N LYS A 427 -25.42 -25.43 134.54
CA LYS A 427 -24.53 -25.22 135.70
C LYS A 427 -25.31 -24.80 136.95
N GLU A 428 -26.33 -23.95 136.82
CA GLU A 428 -27.21 -23.59 137.94
C GLU A 428 -28.05 -24.77 138.44
N GLU A 429 -28.63 -25.56 137.53
CA GLU A 429 -29.34 -26.79 137.87
C GLU A 429 -28.42 -27.78 138.60
N GLN A 430 -27.20 -27.99 138.11
CA GLN A 430 -26.19 -28.81 138.81
C GLN A 430 -25.80 -28.25 140.18
N ARG A 431 -25.74 -26.92 140.36
CA ARG A 431 -25.52 -26.31 141.68
C ARG A 431 -26.68 -26.57 142.63
N LYS A 432 -27.93 -26.36 142.20
CA LYS A 432 -29.14 -26.63 142.99
C LYS A 432 -29.24 -28.10 143.40
N VAL A 433 -28.95 -29.03 142.49
CA VAL A 433 -28.91 -30.47 142.80
C VAL A 433 -27.82 -30.79 143.84
N LYS A 434 -26.62 -30.22 143.70
CA LYS A 434 -25.55 -30.40 144.71
C LYS A 434 -25.92 -29.83 146.09
N GLU A 435 -26.60 -28.69 146.13
CA GLU A 435 -27.07 -28.08 147.38
C GLU A 435 -28.15 -28.92 148.08
N VAL A 436 -29.10 -29.49 147.31
CA VAL A 436 -30.11 -30.42 147.84
C VAL A 436 -29.46 -31.70 148.37
N VAL A 437 -28.46 -32.26 147.65
CA VAL A 437 -27.70 -33.43 148.13
C VAL A 437 -26.92 -33.12 149.40
N ALA A 438 -26.32 -31.93 149.52
CA ALA A 438 -25.62 -31.51 150.74
C ALA A 438 -26.57 -31.47 151.95
N LYS A 439 -27.75 -30.84 151.82
CA LYS A 439 -28.76 -30.79 152.89
C LYS A 439 -29.24 -32.19 153.30
N GLN A 440 -29.45 -33.10 152.35
CA GLN A 440 -29.79 -34.50 152.65
C GLN A 440 -28.68 -35.29 153.35
N ILE A 441 -27.41 -34.87 153.24
CA ILE A 441 -26.30 -35.46 154.00
C ILE A 441 -26.32 -34.91 155.43
N GLU A 442 -26.45 -33.60 155.60
CA GLU A 442 -26.54 -32.94 156.92
C GLU A 442 -27.72 -33.48 157.75
N GLU A 443 -28.92 -33.58 157.17
CA GLU A 443 -30.10 -34.18 157.83
C GLU A 443 -29.85 -35.63 158.28
N LYS A 444 -29.12 -36.42 157.48
CA LYS A 444 -28.78 -37.82 157.82
C LYS A 444 -27.71 -37.92 158.90
N GLU A 445 -26.79 -36.96 158.99
CA GLU A 445 -25.80 -36.92 160.07
C GLU A 445 -26.40 -36.44 161.39
N GLU A 446 -27.31 -35.45 161.35
CA GLU A 446 -28.10 -35.07 162.54
C GLU A 446 -28.96 -36.22 163.07
N ALA A 447 -29.64 -36.96 162.18
CA ALA A 447 -30.44 -38.12 162.57
C ALA A 447 -29.58 -39.21 163.24
N LYS A 448 -28.35 -39.44 162.74
CA LYS A 448 -27.39 -40.37 163.36
C LYS A 448 -26.91 -39.90 164.73
N ARG A 449 -26.65 -38.59 164.91
CA ARG A 449 -26.28 -38.02 166.22
C ARG A 449 -27.39 -38.21 167.25
N LYS A 450 -28.63 -37.84 166.92
CA LYS A 450 -29.80 -37.99 167.82
C LYS A 450 -30.00 -39.46 168.24
N ALA A 451 -29.89 -40.40 167.31
CA ALA A 451 -29.96 -41.83 167.61
C ALA A 451 -28.79 -42.34 168.51
N GLN A 452 -27.60 -41.76 168.42
CA GLN A 452 -26.48 -42.09 169.31
C GLN A 452 -26.69 -41.54 170.73
N GLU A 453 -27.24 -40.33 170.86
CA GLU A 453 -27.56 -39.71 172.16
C GLU A 453 -28.67 -40.48 172.90
N GLU A 454 -29.73 -40.90 172.20
CA GLU A 454 -30.79 -41.75 172.76
C GLU A 454 -30.25 -43.11 173.23
N ALA A 455 -29.38 -43.74 172.42
CA ALA A 455 -28.74 -45.01 172.79
C ALA A 455 -27.75 -44.89 173.97
N GLN A 456 -27.19 -43.70 174.24
CA GLN A 456 -26.38 -43.45 175.43
C GLN A 456 -27.25 -43.28 176.68
N ARG A 457 -28.34 -42.49 176.61
CA ARG A 457 -29.29 -42.33 177.74
C ARG A 457 -29.84 -43.66 178.24
N LEU A 458 -30.26 -44.54 177.32
CA LEU A 458 -30.76 -45.88 177.67
C LEU A 458 -29.71 -46.75 178.37
N LYS A 459 -28.42 -46.59 178.04
CA LYS A 459 -27.33 -47.32 178.73
C LYS A 459 -27.09 -46.80 180.15
N GLU A 460 -27.20 -45.49 180.37
CA GLU A 460 -27.05 -44.87 181.68
C GLU A 460 -28.19 -45.27 182.63
N GLU A 461 -29.42 -45.30 182.14
CA GLU A 461 -30.62 -45.72 182.90
C GLU A 461 -30.55 -47.21 183.31
N VAL A 462 -30.07 -48.08 182.41
CA VAL A 462 -29.77 -49.49 182.74
C VAL A 462 -28.63 -49.61 183.76
N ALA A 463 -27.56 -48.82 183.64
CA ALA A 463 -26.44 -48.86 184.59
C ALA A 463 -26.84 -48.41 186.01
N LEU A 464 -27.77 -47.44 186.13
CA LEU A 464 -28.31 -46.99 187.42
C LEU A 464 -29.20 -48.03 188.07
N SER A 465 -30.08 -48.69 187.30
CA SER A 465 -30.98 -49.73 187.82
C SER A 465 -30.23 -50.98 188.30
N VAL A 466 -29.12 -51.37 187.65
CA VAL A 466 -28.26 -52.48 188.11
C VAL A 466 -27.58 -52.17 189.45
N LYS A 467 -26.99 -50.98 189.61
CA LYS A 467 -26.35 -50.58 190.89
C LYS A 467 -27.34 -50.60 192.06
N LEU A 468 -28.54 -50.09 191.83
CA LEU A 468 -29.61 -50.02 192.83
C LEU A 468 -30.16 -51.40 193.22
N ALA A 469 -29.99 -52.41 192.36
CA ALA A 469 -30.27 -53.82 192.68
C ALA A 469 -29.15 -54.46 193.52
N GLU A 470 -27.87 -54.22 193.19
CA GLU A 470 -26.72 -54.76 193.96
C GLU A 470 -26.70 -54.29 195.42
N GLU A 471 -27.01 -53.01 195.68
CA GLU A 471 -27.02 -52.46 197.04
C GLU A 471 -28.11 -53.12 197.92
N LYS A 472 -29.29 -53.37 197.35
CA LYS A 472 -30.39 -54.07 198.03
C LYS A 472 -30.03 -55.53 198.36
N GLU A 473 -29.24 -56.18 197.50
CA GLU A 473 -28.80 -57.57 197.68
C GLU A 473 -27.72 -57.67 198.78
N ARG A 474 -26.78 -56.71 198.83
CA ARG A 474 -25.78 -56.60 199.91
C ARG A 474 -26.42 -56.29 201.27
N ALA A 475 -27.41 -55.40 201.33
CA ALA A 475 -28.12 -55.07 202.57
C ALA A 475 -28.82 -56.30 203.19
N ARG A 476 -29.52 -57.11 202.38
CA ARG A 476 -30.16 -58.36 202.83
C ARG A 476 -29.16 -59.37 203.41
N LYS A 477 -27.99 -59.53 202.77
CA LYS A 477 -26.94 -60.45 203.25
C LYS A 477 -26.30 -60.02 204.58
N GLN A 478 -26.23 -58.72 204.87
CA GLN A 478 -25.73 -58.23 206.15
C GLN A 478 -26.74 -58.42 207.29
N GLN A 479 -28.02 -58.13 207.07
CA GLN A 479 -29.07 -58.38 208.08
C GLN A 479 -29.17 -59.86 208.46
N ALA A 480 -29.11 -60.77 207.48
CA ALA A 480 -29.13 -62.21 207.73
C ALA A 480 -27.95 -62.70 208.61
N LYS A 481 -26.75 -62.13 208.44
CA LYS A 481 -25.58 -62.47 209.27
C LYS A 481 -25.68 -61.96 210.70
N GLN A 482 -26.32 -60.81 210.94
CA GLN A 482 -26.51 -60.27 212.30
C GLN A 482 -27.51 -61.12 213.10
N PHE A 483 -28.63 -61.52 212.49
CA PHE A 483 -29.60 -62.42 213.13
C PHE A 483 -29.00 -63.77 213.53
N ALA A 484 -28.20 -64.40 212.66
CA ALA A 484 -27.58 -65.70 212.95
C ALA A 484 -26.60 -65.66 214.14
N LEU A 485 -25.91 -64.53 214.36
CA LEU A 485 -24.95 -64.37 215.45
C LEU A 485 -25.59 -64.01 216.80
N GLN A 486 -26.81 -63.48 216.82
CA GLN A 486 -27.57 -63.28 218.07
C GLN A 486 -28.14 -64.61 218.57
N GLY A 487 -28.79 -65.40 217.71
CA GLY A 487 -29.39 -66.68 218.11
C GLY A 487 -28.40 -67.69 218.70
N LEU A 488 -27.15 -67.73 218.21
CA LEU A 488 -26.12 -68.61 218.78
C LEU A 488 -25.68 -68.19 220.20
N ARG A 489 -25.66 -66.89 220.51
CA ARG A 489 -25.27 -66.39 221.84
C ARG A 489 -26.33 -66.63 222.91
N GLU A 490 -27.60 -66.63 222.52
CA GLU A 490 -28.73 -66.91 223.42
C GLU A 490 -28.79 -68.41 223.80
N ILE A 491 -28.38 -69.30 222.88
CA ILE A 491 -28.31 -70.76 223.14
C ILE A 491 -27.15 -71.11 224.08
N ASP A 492 -25.95 -70.56 223.86
CA ASP A 492 -24.78 -70.84 224.71
C ASP A 492 -24.96 -70.34 226.16
N GLN A 493 -25.67 -69.22 226.38
CA GLN A 493 -25.93 -68.72 227.75
C GLN A 493 -26.92 -69.59 228.54
N GLN A 494 -27.88 -70.24 227.87
CA GLN A 494 -28.85 -71.11 228.55
C GLN A 494 -28.26 -72.48 228.92
N LEU A 495 -27.27 -72.96 228.16
CA LEU A 495 -26.58 -74.24 228.43
C LEU A 495 -25.65 -74.20 229.67
N VAL A 496 -25.14 -73.03 230.05
CA VAL A 496 -24.15 -72.89 231.13
C VAL A 496 -24.78 -72.70 232.53
N GLN A 497 -26.03 -72.21 232.63
CA GLN A 497 -26.56 -71.80 233.94
C GLN A 497 -27.17 -72.91 234.81
N GLN A 498 -27.89 -73.91 234.27
CA GLN A 498 -28.60 -74.89 235.12
C GLN A 498 -28.50 -76.35 234.65
N HIS A 499 -27.25 -76.83 234.55
CA HIS A 499 -26.92 -78.24 234.83
C HIS A 499 -26.78 -78.50 236.36
N GLU A 500 -27.09 -77.50 237.19
CA GLU A 500 -27.34 -77.67 238.63
C GLU A 500 -28.85 -77.76 238.92
N GLN A 501 -29.20 -78.71 239.79
CA GLN A 501 -30.52 -78.94 240.36
C GLN A 501 -31.58 -79.58 239.43
N ARG A 502 -31.54 -80.93 239.46
CA ARG A 502 -32.73 -81.81 239.50
C ARG A 502 -33.93 -81.06 240.13
N PHE A 503 -35.14 -81.13 239.57
CA PHE A 503 -36.03 -82.28 239.72
C PHE A 503 -37.29 -82.09 238.83
N LYS A 504 -37.79 -83.22 238.31
CA LYS A 504 -39.22 -83.64 238.08
C LYS A 504 -40.36 -82.58 238.03
N PRO A 505 -41.49 -82.90 237.35
CA PRO A 505 -41.72 -83.89 236.29
C PRO A 505 -42.60 -83.35 235.13
N ALA A 506 -43.05 -84.27 234.26
CA ALA A 506 -44.08 -84.10 233.23
C ALA A 506 -45.24 -83.16 233.62
N PRO A 507 -45.82 -82.44 232.63
CA PRO A 507 -47.03 -82.98 232.01
C PRO A 507 -47.09 -82.78 230.47
N ILE A 508 -47.56 -83.78 229.70
CA ILE A 508 -48.90 -83.85 229.08
C ILE A 508 -49.12 -82.84 227.92
N LYS A 509 -49.01 -83.35 226.68
CA LYS A 509 -50.14 -83.63 225.73
C LYS A 509 -51.01 -82.45 225.22
N VAL A 510 -51.53 -82.65 224.00
CA VAL A 510 -52.64 -81.93 223.32
C VAL A 510 -52.28 -80.55 222.73
N GLY A 511 -52.80 -80.23 221.53
CA GLY A 511 -52.75 -78.85 221.02
C GLY A 511 -52.75 -78.67 219.50
N GLU A 512 -53.79 -79.15 218.83
CA GLU A 512 -54.09 -79.01 217.40
C GLU A 512 -54.14 -77.55 216.85
N VAL A 513 -54.21 -77.45 215.51
CA VAL A 513 -55.09 -76.49 214.74
C VAL A 513 -54.59 -75.02 214.58
N PRO A 514 -54.80 -74.31 213.42
CA PRO A 514 -55.05 -74.77 212.03
C PRO A 514 -54.59 -73.80 210.87
N VAL A 515 -55.10 -74.04 209.64
CA VAL A 515 -55.48 -73.05 208.58
C VAL A 515 -54.45 -72.53 207.52
N ARG A 516 -54.67 -72.98 206.26
CA ARG A 516 -54.50 -72.29 204.93
C ARG A 516 -53.10 -71.71 204.57
N PRO A 517 -52.89 -71.00 203.42
CA PRO A 517 -53.61 -70.92 202.11
C PRO A 517 -52.77 -71.50 200.93
N LYS A 518 -53.31 -72.00 199.81
CA LYS A 518 -53.94 -71.36 198.61
C LYS A 518 -53.02 -70.53 197.67
N TYR A 519 -52.91 -71.03 196.43
CA TYR A 519 -52.38 -70.46 195.16
C TYR A 519 -50.86 -70.24 195.06
#